data_AF-A0A662ANT7-F1
#
_entry.id   AF-A0A662ANT7-F1
#
_cell.length_a   1.000
_cell.length_b   1.000
_cell.length_c   1.000
_cell.angle_alpha   90.00
_cell.angle_beta   90.00
_cell.angle_gamma   90.00
#
_symmetry.space_group_name_H-M   'P 1'
#
loop_
_entity.id
_entity.type
_entity.pdbx_description
1 polymer ?
#
loop_
_entity_poly.entity_id
_entity_poly.type
_entity_poly.pdbx_seq_one_letter_code
_entity_poly.pdbx_strand_id
1 'polypeptide(L)'
;MKKLLLIITIIFSLTRVYAQNGVAISTSSSATPDATAILDVQSTTQGVLMPRMTEVQRDAISSPVTGLMIYQTDNTPGFYHYDGANWVANGSTAVIAIDDLTDGKYIKESYYLGLNSGVSASQLYSEKNVGIGEGSLQNVDWGAGCVAVGYNSLNTMANSYYNTALGAYAGSDVTGNSNTFIGYQAGVVATSAVSNIAIGSEALNTLSTGDNNIAVTYGAANITSGSSNIVIGPASTNIADGTADNQMNIGSTIYATGMTTASVKVGIGNGNNAPAATLDVDGDVSIGTVLHLTPLATAPSSPSAGDIYYSSGTNIAYCYDGSVWQALW
;
A
#
# COMPACT_ATOMS: atom_id res chain seq x y z
N MET A 1 -67.62 -68.14 -1.97
CA MET A 1 -67.84 -66.77 -1.44
C MET A 1 -66.98 -66.46 -0.20
N LYS A 2 -67.01 -67.27 0.88
CA LYS A 2 -66.22 -67.02 2.11
C LYS A 2 -64.69 -66.90 1.90
N LYS A 3 -64.10 -67.70 1.00
CA LYS A 3 -62.66 -67.65 0.69
C LYS A 3 -62.25 -66.41 -0.13
N LEU A 4 -63.14 -65.89 -0.98
CA LEU A 4 -62.89 -64.70 -1.79
C LEU A 4 -62.91 -63.44 -0.93
N LEU A 5 -63.83 -63.38 0.06
CA LEU A 5 -63.91 -62.29 1.01
C LEU A 5 -62.64 -62.20 1.88
N LEU A 6 -62.12 -63.35 2.34
CA LEU A 6 -60.89 -63.42 3.13
C LEU A 6 -59.66 -62.90 2.36
N ILE A 7 -59.55 -63.23 1.06
CA ILE A 7 -58.45 -62.76 0.21
C ILE A 7 -58.52 -61.24 -0.01
N ILE A 8 -59.71 -60.69 -0.24
CA ILE A 8 -59.89 -59.23 -0.39
C ILE A 8 -59.56 -58.51 0.93
N THR A 9 -59.97 -59.04 2.09
CA THR A 9 -59.61 -58.47 3.39
C THR A 9 -58.11 -58.51 3.66
N ILE A 10 -57.42 -59.59 3.27
CA ILE A 10 -55.96 -59.70 3.43
C ILE A 10 -55.23 -58.68 2.54
N ILE A 11 -55.67 -58.52 1.29
CA ILE A 11 -55.09 -57.54 0.35
C ILE A 11 -55.23 -56.09 0.87
N PHE A 12 -56.39 -55.73 1.42
CA PHE A 12 -56.59 -54.41 2.05
C PHE A 12 -55.83 -54.22 3.38
N SER A 13 -55.52 -55.31 4.10
CA SER A 13 -54.71 -55.24 5.34
C SER A 13 -53.19 -55.18 5.12
N LEU A 14 -52.72 -55.49 3.91
CA LEU A 14 -51.28 -55.49 3.56
C LEU A 14 -50.81 -54.17 2.94
N THR A 15 -51.73 -53.27 2.57
CA THR A 15 -51.39 -51.91 2.13
C THR A 15 -51.10 -51.04 3.35
N ARG A 16 -49.82 -50.80 3.65
CA ARG A 16 -49.43 -49.74 4.59
C ARG A 16 -49.80 -48.40 3.96
N VAL A 17 -50.84 -47.75 4.47
CA VAL A 17 -51.14 -46.35 4.13
C VAL A 17 -50.13 -45.49 4.91
N TYR A 18 -49.05 -45.06 4.25
CA TYR A 18 -48.16 -44.03 4.80
C TYR A 18 -48.88 -42.68 4.68
N ALA A 19 -49.70 -42.34 5.67
CA ALA A 19 -50.49 -41.11 5.58
C ALA A 19 -49.65 -39.83 5.72
N GLN A 20 -48.38 -39.88 6.18
CA GLN A 20 -47.74 -38.69 6.78
C GLN A 20 -46.20 -38.68 6.72
N ASN A 21 -45.57 -39.11 5.62
CA ASN A 21 -44.13 -38.90 5.46
C ASN A 21 -43.88 -37.53 4.82
N GLY A 22 -43.49 -36.54 5.64
CA GLY A 22 -43.27 -35.16 5.23
C GLY A 22 -44.59 -34.39 5.10
N VAL A 23 -44.86 -33.48 6.03
CA VAL A 23 -46.01 -32.58 5.98
C VAL A 23 -45.50 -31.17 5.72
N ALA A 24 -45.88 -30.58 4.58
CA ALA A 24 -45.64 -29.17 4.28
C ALA A 24 -46.81 -28.34 4.81
N ILE A 25 -46.50 -27.21 5.45
CA ILE A 25 -47.49 -26.18 5.74
C ILE A 25 -47.45 -25.20 4.57
N SER A 26 -48.49 -25.21 3.72
CA SER A 26 -48.47 -24.36 2.53
C SER A 26 -49.83 -23.76 2.18
N THR A 27 -49.78 -22.70 1.39
CA THR A 27 -50.96 -22.07 0.77
C THR A 27 -51.32 -22.70 -0.58
N SER A 28 -50.58 -23.73 -1.04
CA SER A 28 -50.77 -24.42 -2.32
C SER A 28 -51.24 -25.85 -2.11
N SER A 29 -52.23 -26.29 -2.90
CA SER A 29 -52.73 -27.67 -2.86
C SER A 29 -51.78 -28.70 -3.49
N SER A 30 -50.64 -28.28 -4.06
CA SER A 30 -49.68 -29.15 -4.73
C SER A 30 -48.27 -29.12 -4.10
N ALA A 31 -48.13 -28.57 -2.89
CA ALA A 31 -46.83 -28.50 -2.22
C ALA A 31 -46.35 -29.90 -1.82
N THR A 32 -45.18 -30.27 -2.32
CA THR A 32 -44.42 -31.43 -1.83
C THR A 32 -43.40 -30.93 -0.82
N PRO A 33 -43.41 -31.43 0.43
CA PRO A 33 -42.40 -31.07 1.42
C PRO A 33 -41.00 -31.48 0.97
N ASP A 34 -40.01 -30.65 1.26
CA ASP A 34 -38.60 -30.96 1.03
C ASP A 34 -38.18 -32.21 1.82
N ALA A 35 -37.48 -33.13 1.16
CA ALA A 35 -37.09 -34.42 1.74
C ALA A 35 -36.13 -34.31 2.93
N THR A 36 -35.48 -33.16 3.09
CA THR A 36 -34.53 -32.89 4.19
C THR A 36 -35.16 -32.10 5.34
N ALA A 37 -36.37 -31.58 5.18
CA ALA A 37 -37.04 -30.73 6.15
C ALA A 37 -37.98 -31.52 7.07
N ILE A 38 -37.82 -31.35 8.38
CA ILE A 38 -38.82 -31.80 9.36
C ILE A 38 -40.03 -30.85 9.38
N LEU A 39 -39.80 -29.57 9.07
CA LEU A 39 -40.81 -28.54 8.87
C LEU A 39 -40.53 -27.78 7.58
N ASP A 40 -41.41 -27.92 6.59
CA ASP A 40 -41.37 -27.15 5.35
C ASP A 40 -42.58 -26.21 5.30
N VAL A 41 -42.32 -24.90 5.18
CA VAL A 41 -43.35 -23.87 5.10
C VAL A 41 -43.25 -23.17 3.75
N GLN A 42 -44.22 -23.40 2.87
CA GLN A 42 -44.22 -22.86 1.51
C GLN A 42 -45.34 -21.83 1.36
N SER A 43 -44.98 -20.55 1.24
CA SER A 43 -45.92 -19.48 0.90
C SER A 43 -45.19 -18.35 0.18
N THR A 44 -45.84 -17.76 -0.82
CA THR A 44 -45.34 -16.59 -1.56
C THR A 44 -45.86 -15.27 -1.00
N THR A 45 -46.80 -15.31 -0.05
CA THR A 45 -47.52 -14.14 0.48
C THR A 45 -47.52 -14.05 2.01
N GLN A 46 -47.12 -15.12 2.71
CA GLN A 46 -47.10 -15.20 4.17
C GLN A 46 -45.75 -15.77 4.62
N GLY A 47 -45.36 -15.49 5.86
CA GLY A 47 -44.13 -16.01 6.46
C GLY A 47 -44.38 -16.59 7.86
N VAL A 48 -43.30 -17.00 8.52
CA VAL A 48 -43.35 -17.50 9.90
C VAL A 48 -43.01 -16.37 10.87
N LEU A 49 -43.94 -16.05 11.78
CA LEU A 49 -43.62 -15.21 12.93
C LEU A 49 -42.93 -16.07 14.00
N MET A 50 -41.64 -15.87 14.17
CA MET A 50 -40.91 -16.39 15.33
C MET A 50 -41.38 -15.70 16.61
N PRO A 51 -41.22 -16.32 17.80
CA PRO A 51 -41.52 -15.67 19.07
C PRO A 51 -40.87 -14.28 19.14
N ARG A 52 -41.70 -13.26 19.30
CA ARG A 52 -41.29 -11.85 19.34
C ARG A 52 -41.21 -11.40 20.78
N MET A 53 -40.08 -10.84 21.20
CA MET A 53 -39.85 -10.44 22.58
C MET A 53 -38.88 -9.27 22.68
N THR A 54 -38.84 -8.62 23.84
CA THR A 54 -37.82 -7.62 24.18
C THR A 54 -36.52 -8.30 24.61
N GLU A 55 -35.41 -7.57 24.65
CA GLU A 55 -34.13 -8.06 25.17
C GLU A 55 -34.28 -8.61 26.60
N VAL A 56 -34.96 -7.87 27.48
CA VAL A 56 -35.18 -8.30 28.86
C VAL A 56 -35.97 -9.61 28.93
N GLN A 57 -36.94 -9.81 28.04
CA GLN A 57 -37.72 -11.04 27.95
C GLN A 57 -36.92 -12.21 27.36
N ARG A 58 -36.04 -11.93 26.38
CA ARG A 58 -35.10 -12.89 25.79
C ARG A 58 -34.11 -13.40 26.84
N ASP A 59 -33.53 -12.49 27.61
CA ASP A 59 -32.53 -12.81 28.64
C ASP A 59 -33.17 -13.50 29.86
N ALA A 60 -34.48 -13.36 30.04
CA ALA A 60 -35.24 -14.09 31.06
C ALA A 60 -35.54 -15.55 30.69
N ILE A 61 -35.22 -16.02 29.47
CA ILE A 61 -35.37 -17.42 29.09
C ILE A 61 -34.36 -18.26 29.88
N SER A 62 -34.85 -19.11 30.78
CA SER A 62 -34.01 -20.02 31.57
C SER A 62 -33.52 -21.20 30.74
N SER A 63 -32.20 -21.45 30.73
CA SER A 63 -31.57 -22.59 30.05
C SER A 63 -31.97 -22.75 28.57
N PRO A 64 -31.78 -21.72 27.72
CA PRO A 64 -32.06 -21.83 26.29
C PRO A 64 -31.20 -22.92 25.64
N VAL A 65 -31.77 -23.62 24.67
CA VAL A 65 -31.07 -24.68 23.91
C VAL A 65 -30.36 -24.09 22.70
N THR A 66 -29.22 -24.66 22.31
CA THR A 66 -28.51 -24.26 21.09
C THR A 66 -29.42 -24.38 19.88
N GLY A 67 -29.45 -23.34 19.05
CA GLY A 67 -30.31 -23.23 17.87
C GLY A 67 -31.70 -22.65 18.13
N LEU A 68 -32.04 -22.30 19.38
CA LEU A 68 -33.30 -21.61 19.68
C LEU A 68 -33.32 -20.24 18.97
N MET A 69 -34.34 -19.99 18.15
CA MET A 69 -34.49 -18.75 17.38
C MET A 69 -35.63 -17.87 17.90
N ILE A 70 -35.38 -16.57 17.99
CA ILE A 70 -36.36 -15.55 18.38
C ILE A 70 -36.23 -14.31 17.50
N TYR A 71 -37.24 -13.43 17.54
CA TYR A 71 -37.13 -12.09 16.99
C TYR A 71 -37.15 -11.07 18.13
N GLN A 72 -36.05 -10.36 18.33
CA GLN A 72 -35.97 -9.28 19.31
C GLN A 72 -36.61 -8.01 18.75
N THR A 73 -37.38 -7.32 19.59
CA THR A 73 -38.21 -6.16 19.18
C THR A 73 -37.66 -4.80 19.61
N ASP A 74 -36.71 -4.77 20.53
CA ASP A 74 -36.06 -3.55 21.05
C ASP A 74 -34.52 -3.73 21.15
N ASN A 75 -33.82 -2.70 21.60
CA ASN A 75 -32.36 -2.66 21.79
C ASN A 75 -31.52 -3.50 20.78
N THR A 76 -31.51 -3.08 19.51
CA THR A 76 -31.08 -3.87 18.32
C THR A 76 -32.12 -4.91 17.87
N PRO A 77 -33.27 -4.47 17.33
CA PRO A 77 -34.29 -5.38 16.81
C PRO A 77 -33.76 -6.24 15.65
N GLY A 78 -34.10 -7.53 15.65
CA GLY A 78 -33.62 -8.46 14.63
C GLY A 78 -33.88 -9.92 14.97
N PHE A 79 -33.48 -10.81 14.06
CA PHE A 79 -33.47 -12.25 14.36
C PHE A 79 -32.27 -12.60 15.22
N TYR A 80 -32.48 -13.42 16.24
CA TYR A 80 -31.42 -13.93 17.10
C TYR A 80 -31.51 -15.46 17.18
N HIS A 81 -30.36 -16.11 17.31
CA HIS A 81 -30.29 -17.51 17.72
C HIS A 81 -29.41 -17.67 18.96
N TYR A 82 -29.72 -18.65 19.81
CA TYR A 82 -28.85 -19.01 20.93
C TYR A 82 -27.78 -20.00 20.46
N ASP A 83 -26.50 -19.68 20.63
CA ASP A 83 -25.38 -20.50 20.14
C ASP A 83 -24.93 -21.60 21.12
N GLY A 84 -25.53 -21.65 22.31
CA GLY A 84 -25.14 -22.52 23.42
C GLY A 84 -24.58 -21.76 24.62
N ALA A 85 -24.16 -20.51 24.43
CA ALA A 85 -23.65 -19.62 25.48
C ALA A 85 -24.29 -18.22 25.46
N ASN A 86 -24.57 -17.67 24.27
CA ASN A 86 -25.04 -16.31 24.08
C ASN A 86 -26.16 -16.23 23.03
N TRP A 87 -26.92 -15.14 23.07
CA TRP A 87 -27.83 -14.75 21.99
C TRP A 87 -27.08 -13.97 20.91
N VAL A 88 -27.03 -14.51 19.69
CA VAL A 88 -26.31 -13.94 18.54
C VAL A 88 -27.31 -13.38 17.52
N ALA A 89 -27.12 -12.12 17.13
CA ALA A 89 -27.91 -11.47 16.09
C ALA A 89 -27.58 -12.05 14.71
N ASN A 90 -28.59 -12.50 13.97
CA ASN A 90 -28.46 -12.91 12.58
C ASN A 90 -28.53 -11.68 11.68
N GLY A 91 -27.41 -11.34 11.02
CA GLY A 91 -27.33 -10.25 10.04
C GLY A 91 -26.85 -8.89 10.57
N SER A 92 -26.03 -8.86 11.63
CA SER A 92 -25.43 -7.59 12.09
C SER A 92 -24.40 -7.06 11.07
N THR A 93 -24.76 -5.97 10.39
CA THR A 93 -23.95 -5.19 9.44
C THR A 93 -23.03 -4.19 10.13
N ALA A 94 -22.33 -4.61 11.18
CA ALA A 94 -21.14 -3.88 11.62
C ALA A 94 -19.94 -4.49 10.89
N VAL A 95 -19.08 -3.66 10.30
CA VAL A 95 -17.78 -4.11 9.78
C VAL A 95 -16.97 -4.60 10.99
N ILE A 96 -17.12 -5.89 11.33
CA ILE A 96 -16.39 -6.57 12.41
C ILE A 96 -15.02 -7.05 11.91
N ALA A 97 -14.83 -7.13 10.59
CA ALA A 97 -13.58 -7.40 9.91
C ALA A 97 -13.56 -6.68 8.55
N ILE A 98 -12.39 -6.58 7.90
CA ILE A 98 -12.37 -6.54 6.44
C ILE A 98 -13.06 -7.85 6.01
N ASP A 99 -14.32 -7.76 5.61
CA ASP A 99 -15.12 -8.92 5.21
C ASP A 99 -14.35 -9.66 4.09
N ASP A 100 -14.20 -10.97 4.23
CA ASP A 100 -13.38 -11.85 3.38
C ASP A 100 -11.86 -11.94 3.66
N LEU A 101 -11.42 -11.74 4.92
CA LEU A 101 -10.08 -12.12 5.40
C LEU A 101 -9.80 -13.65 5.35
N THR A 102 -10.59 -14.43 4.61
CA THR A 102 -10.36 -15.83 4.31
C THR A 102 -8.99 -16.06 3.65
N ASP A 103 -8.49 -15.04 2.96
CA ASP A 103 -7.16 -14.97 2.34
C ASP A 103 -6.09 -14.29 3.21
N GLY A 104 -6.48 -13.79 4.40
CA GLY A 104 -5.59 -13.20 5.38
C GLY A 104 -4.61 -14.21 5.92
N LYS A 105 -3.32 -13.96 5.77
CA LYS A 105 -2.26 -14.88 6.20
C LYS A 105 -1.32 -14.19 7.19
N TYR A 106 -1.14 -14.82 8.34
CA TYR A 106 -0.11 -14.45 9.33
C TYR A 106 0.92 -15.57 9.46
N ILE A 107 2.20 -15.26 9.23
CA ILE A 107 3.31 -16.19 9.41
C ILE A 107 4.59 -15.43 9.78
N LYS A 108 5.34 -15.89 10.80
CA LYS A 108 6.66 -15.33 11.15
C LYS A 108 6.68 -13.79 11.24
N GLU A 109 5.74 -13.22 12.00
CA GLU A 109 5.58 -11.77 12.16
C GLU A 109 5.23 -11.01 10.87
N SER A 110 4.87 -11.74 9.80
CA SER A 110 4.41 -11.17 8.54
C SER A 110 2.89 -11.19 8.45
N TYR A 111 2.32 -10.13 7.89
CA TYR A 111 0.89 -9.92 7.73
C TYR A 111 0.57 -9.74 6.25
N TYR A 112 -0.27 -10.61 5.70
CA TYR A 112 -0.69 -10.58 4.30
C TYR A 112 -2.20 -10.47 4.23
N LEU A 113 -2.70 -9.52 3.44
CA LEU A 113 -4.11 -9.20 3.27
C LEU A 113 -4.42 -9.10 1.77
N GLY A 114 -5.33 -9.94 1.27
CA GLY A 114 -5.75 -9.94 -0.14
C GLY A 114 -5.32 -11.19 -0.91
N LEU A 115 -6.10 -11.49 -1.95
CA LEU A 115 -5.99 -12.73 -2.71
C LEU A 115 -4.56 -12.93 -3.24
N ASN A 116 -4.04 -14.13 -3.04
CA ASN A 116 -2.68 -14.50 -3.42
C ASN A 116 -1.56 -13.69 -2.74
N SER A 117 -1.83 -12.92 -1.68
CA SER A 117 -0.76 -12.25 -0.94
C SER A 117 0.05 -13.25 -0.11
N GLY A 118 1.38 -13.22 -0.22
CA GLY A 118 2.26 -14.11 0.55
C GLY A 118 2.11 -15.60 0.23
N VAL A 119 1.64 -16.01 -0.96
CA VAL A 119 1.35 -17.42 -1.32
C VAL A 119 2.54 -18.34 -1.08
N SER A 120 3.69 -18.02 -1.70
CA SER A 120 4.91 -18.84 -1.62
C SER A 120 5.74 -18.55 -0.38
N ALA A 121 5.23 -17.73 0.56
CA ALA A 121 5.98 -17.34 1.73
C ALA A 121 6.39 -18.58 2.57
N SER A 122 7.69 -18.86 2.53
CA SER A 122 8.31 -20.01 3.20
C SER A 122 8.26 -19.85 4.72
N GLN A 123 7.88 -20.91 5.43
CA GLN A 123 7.89 -20.93 6.91
C GLN A 123 9.31 -20.85 7.52
N LEU A 124 10.36 -20.94 6.70
CA LEU A 124 11.75 -21.01 7.17
C LEU A 124 12.47 -19.66 7.15
N TYR A 125 12.23 -18.80 6.16
CA TYR A 125 13.07 -17.62 5.91
C TYR A 125 12.33 -16.30 5.57
N SER A 126 11.00 -16.33 5.44
CA SER A 126 10.20 -15.12 5.20
C SER A 126 9.64 -14.59 6.52
N GLU A 127 10.06 -13.39 6.95
CA GLU A 127 9.62 -12.81 8.22
C GLU A 127 9.42 -11.28 8.18
N LYS A 128 8.57 -10.76 9.07
CA LYS A 128 8.35 -9.31 9.28
C LYS A 128 7.89 -8.55 8.03
N ASN A 129 7.19 -9.21 7.11
CA ASN A 129 6.69 -8.59 5.89
C ASN A 129 5.24 -8.07 6.05
N VAL A 130 4.87 -7.04 5.31
CA VAL A 130 3.48 -6.55 5.24
C VAL A 130 3.04 -6.52 3.78
N GLY A 131 2.08 -7.36 3.41
CA GLY A 131 1.47 -7.40 2.08
C GLY A 131 0.00 -7.00 2.16
N ILE A 132 -0.41 -5.99 1.38
CA ILE A 132 -1.82 -5.57 1.30
C ILE A 132 -2.18 -5.35 -0.16
N GLY A 133 -3.17 -6.10 -0.65
CA GLY A 133 -3.65 -6.05 -2.02
C GLY A 133 -3.44 -7.36 -2.76
N GLU A 134 -4.28 -7.62 -3.75
CA GLU A 134 -4.21 -8.83 -4.58
C GLU A 134 -2.82 -8.95 -5.21
N GLY A 135 -2.20 -10.11 -4.98
CA GLY A 135 -0.90 -10.46 -5.54
C GLY A 135 0.30 -9.69 -4.99
N SER A 136 0.13 -8.90 -3.94
CA SER A 136 1.25 -8.30 -3.20
C SER A 136 2.12 -9.39 -2.58
N LEU A 137 3.44 -9.33 -2.74
CA LEU A 137 4.36 -10.32 -2.15
C LEU A 137 3.99 -11.79 -2.50
N GLN A 138 3.58 -12.09 -3.74
CA GLN A 138 3.15 -13.44 -4.11
C GLN A 138 4.23 -14.50 -3.88
N ASN A 139 5.48 -14.19 -4.26
CA ASN A 139 6.57 -15.15 -4.30
C ASN A 139 7.67 -14.81 -3.27
N VAL A 140 7.42 -15.03 -1.98
CA VAL A 140 8.40 -14.77 -0.91
C VAL A 140 9.16 -16.02 -0.49
N ASP A 141 10.08 -16.49 -1.33
CA ASP A 141 10.88 -17.67 -0.96
C ASP A 141 11.95 -17.33 0.09
N TRP A 142 12.53 -16.13 -0.01
CA TRP A 142 13.56 -15.58 0.86
C TRP A 142 13.41 -14.05 0.89
N GLY A 143 13.17 -13.46 2.07
CA GLY A 143 12.97 -12.02 2.17
C GLY A 143 12.32 -11.58 3.48
N ALA A 144 12.83 -10.51 4.07
CA ALA A 144 12.37 -10.01 5.36
C ALA A 144 12.26 -8.49 5.41
N GLY A 145 11.29 -8.00 6.19
CA GLY A 145 11.10 -6.58 6.44
C GLY A 145 10.57 -5.78 5.24
N CYS A 146 9.94 -6.43 4.26
CA CYS A 146 9.36 -5.76 3.10
C CYS A 146 7.93 -5.27 3.38
N VAL A 147 7.57 -4.11 2.86
CA VAL A 147 6.21 -3.55 2.88
C VAL A 147 5.73 -3.42 1.45
N ALA A 148 4.62 -4.05 1.10
CA ALA A 148 4.00 -3.99 -0.22
C ALA A 148 2.52 -3.68 -0.08
N VAL A 149 2.10 -2.55 -0.63
CA VAL A 149 0.70 -2.10 -0.58
C VAL A 149 0.25 -1.71 -1.98
N GLY A 150 -0.61 -2.51 -2.59
CA GLY A 150 -1.12 -2.31 -3.95
C GLY A 150 -1.30 -3.63 -4.72
N TYR A 151 -2.00 -3.55 -5.84
CA TYR A 151 -2.16 -4.69 -6.75
C TYR A 151 -0.79 -5.09 -7.33
N ASN A 152 -0.37 -6.34 -7.15
CA ASN A 152 0.91 -6.89 -7.62
C ASN A 152 2.17 -6.08 -7.25
N SER A 153 2.16 -5.34 -6.14
CA SER A 153 3.38 -4.69 -5.61
C SER A 153 4.35 -5.73 -5.04
N LEU A 154 5.64 -5.63 -5.36
CA LEU A 154 6.67 -6.63 -4.99
C LEU A 154 6.23 -8.08 -5.28
N ASN A 155 5.66 -8.33 -6.46
CA ASN A 155 5.08 -9.63 -6.82
C ASN A 155 6.14 -10.76 -6.85
N THR A 156 7.33 -10.49 -7.39
CA THR A 156 8.46 -11.42 -7.35
C THR A 156 9.46 -11.01 -6.29
N MET A 157 9.76 -11.89 -5.32
CA MET A 157 10.80 -11.65 -4.31
C MET A 157 11.66 -12.90 -4.12
N ALA A 158 12.61 -13.09 -5.03
CA ALA A 158 13.68 -14.06 -4.82
C ALA A 158 14.85 -13.39 -4.10
N ASN A 159 15.00 -13.62 -2.78
CA ASN A 159 16.08 -13.10 -1.94
C ASN A 159 16.08 -11.58 -1.71
N SER A 160 14.91 -10.99 -1.50
CA SER A 160 14.71 -9.54 -1.45
C SER A 160 14.36 -9.05 -0.04
N TYR A 161 15.09 -8.07 0.49
CA TYR A 161 15.01 -7.61 1.89
C TYR A 161 14.80 -6.10 1.99
N TYR A 162 14.00 -5.69 2.98
CA TYR A 162 13.82 -4.30 3.40
C TYR A 162 13.31 -3.35 2.30
N ASN A 163 12.55 -3.86 1.32
CA ASN A 163 11.96 -3.02 0.28
C ASN A 163 10.60 -2.48 0.72
N THR A 164 10.34 -1.21 0.43
CA THR A 164 9.01 -0.60 0.59
C THR A 164 8.44 -0.33 -0.79
N ALA A 165 7.24 -0.83 -1.08
CA ALA A 165 6.51 -0.63 -2.33
C ALA A 165 5.07 -0.20 -2.03
N LEU A 166 4.68 0.99 -2.48
CA LEU A 166 3.34 1.53 -2.30
C LEU A 166 2.79 2.00 -3.66
N GLY A 167 1.80 1.28 -4.20
CA GLY A 167 1.22 1.55 -5.52
C GLY A 167 1.05 0.27 -6.32
N ALA A 168 0.12 0.28 -7.28
CA ALA A 168 -0.07 -0.88 -8.16
C ALA A 168 1.19 -1.10 -9.02
N TYR A 169 1.67 -2.35 -9.04
CA TYR A 169 2.89 -2.80 -9.71
C TYR A 169 4.18 -2.12 -9.24
N ALA A 170 4.17 -1.41 -8.09
CA ALA A 170 5.40 -0.85 -7.53
C ALA A 170 6.37 -1.99 -7.19
N GLY A 171 7.58 -1.92 -7.77
CA GLY A 171 8.64 -2.90 -7.57
C GLY A 171 8.29 -4.34 -7.96
N SER A 172 7.42 -4.58 -8.95
CA SER A 172 6.91 -5.94 -9.22
C SER A 172 8.00 -6.98 -9.49
N ASP A 173 9.11 -6.58 -10.12
CA ASP A 173 10.18 -7.48 -10.57
C ASP A 173 11.50 -7.27 -9.78
N VAL A 174 11.42 -6.72 -8.57
CA VAL A 174 12.58 -6.36 -7.74
C VAL A 174 13.21 -7.58 -7.10
N THR A 175 14.50 -7.76 -7.34
CA THR A 175 15.32 -8.80 -6.67
C THR A 175 16.42 -8.21 -5.79
N GLY A 176 16.63 -6.90 -5.82
CA GLY A 176 17.56 -6.21 -4.93
C GLY A 176 16.94 -5.81 -3.59
N ASN A 177 17.69 -5.07 -2.77
CA ASN A 177 17.40 -4.83 -1.35
C ASN A 177 17.32 -3.34 -0.99
N SER A 178 16.62 -3.02 0.10
CA SER A 178 16.60 -1.68 0.72
C SER A 178 16.09 -0.56 -0.21
N ASN A 179 15.24 -0.88 -1.19
CA ASN A 179 14.65 0.11 -2.09
C ASN A 179 13.33 0.66 -1.54
N THR A 180 13.01 1.90 -1.90
CA THR A 180 11.72 2.55 -1.60
C THR A 180 11.05 2.96 -2.90
N PHE A 181 9.94 2.33 -3.25
CA PHE A 181 9.15 2.56 -4.45
C PHE A 181 7.75 3.02 -4.09
N ILE A 182 7.36 4.23 -4.47
CA ILE A 182 6.06 4.81 -4.12
C ILE A 182 5.44 5.41 -5.38
N GLY A 183 4.45 4.75 -5.96
CA GLY A 183 3.75 5.18 -7.18
C GLY A 183 3.31 4.00 -8.04
N TYR A 184 2.41 4.25 -8.99
CA TYR A 184 2.07 3.26 -10.02
C TYR A 184 3.33 2.92 -10.84
N GLN A 185 3.69 1.64 -10.92
CA GLN A 185 4.87 1.17 -11.66
C GLN A 185 6.20 1.85 -11.27
N ALA A 186 6.35 2.31 -10.03
CA ALA A 186 7.65 2.79 -9.54
C ALA A 186 8.62 1.61 -9.38
N GLY A 187 9.82 1.69 -9.96
CA GLY A 187 10.89 0.70 -9.76
C GLY A 187 10.63 -0.71 -10.29
N VAL A 188 9.75 -0.88 -11.30
CA VAL A 188 9.26 -2.20 -11.78
C VAL A 188 10.38 -3.22 -12.01
N VAL A 189 11.43 -2.86 -12.75
CA VAL A 189 12.44 -3.80 -13.28
C VAL A 189 13.79 -3.78 -12.56
N ALA A 190 13.83 -3.29 -11.31
CA ALA A 190 15.05 -3.11 -10.52
C ALA A 190 15.67 -4.44 -10.02
N THR A 191 16.15 -5.24 -10.97
CA THR A 191 16.78 -6.54 -10.78
C THR A 191 18.18 -6.40 -10.18
N SER A 192 18.39 -6.85 -8.94
CA SER A 192 19.62 -6.71 -8.14
C SER A 192 20.02 -5.30 -7.71
N ALA A 193 19.27 -4.27 -8.07
CA ALA A 193 19.51 -2.88 -7.67
C ALA A 193 19.23 -2.66 -6.16
N VAL A 194 20.13 -1.96 -5.47
CA VAL A 194 20.12 -1.78 -4.02
C VAL A 194 20.03 -0.31 -3.61
N SER A 195 19.29 -0.03 -2.55
CA SER A 195 19.21 1.29 -1.90
C SER A 195 18.69 2.43 -2.81
N ASN A 196 17.80 2.12 -3.74
CA ASN A 196 17.19 3.13 -4.62
C ASN A 196 15.89 3.70 -4.03
N ILE A 197 15.61 4.97 -4.29
CA ILE A 197 14.36 5.63 -3.95
C ILE A 197 13.69 6.04 -5.27
N ALA A 198 12.50 5.52 -5.55
CA ALA A 198 11.65 5.95 -6.66
C ALA A 198 10.29 6.41 -6.12
N ILE A 199 9.98 7.70 -6.26
CA ILE A 199 8.72 8.28 -5.79
C ILE A 199 8.04 9.02 -6.93
N GLY A 200 6.81 8.60 -7.23
CA GLY A 200 5.95 9.07 -8.30
C GLY A 200 5.62 7.98 -9.32
N SER A 201 4.63 8.23 -10.18
CA SER A 201 4.22 7.26 -11.22
C SER A 201 5.38 7.00 -12.17
N GLU A 202 5.71 5.74 -12.41
CA GLU A 202 6.75 5.29 -13.34
C GLU A 202 8.19 5.72 -12.98
N ALA A 203 8.43 6.28 -11.79
CA ALA A 203 9.78 6.62 -11.34
C ALA A 203 10.68 5.37 -11.34
N LEU A 204 11.86 5.44 -11.97
CA LEU A 204 12.81 4.33 -12.14
C LEU A 204 12.21 3.04 -12.74
N ASN A 205 11.16 3.12 -13.56
CA ASN A 205 10.57 1.93 -14.19
C ASN A 205 11.49 1.24 -15.21
N THR A 206 12.64 1.83 -15.58
CA THR A 206 13.67 1.26 -16.45
C THR A 206 14.97 0.86 -15.75
N LEU A 207 15.09 1.10 -14.43
CA LEU A 207 16.30 0.79 -13.67
C LEU A 207 16.45 -0.73 -13.58
N SER A 208 17.56 -1.29 -14.06
CA SER A 208 17.90 -2.71 -13.93
C SER A 208 18.81 -2.97 -12.74
N THR A 209 20.05 -2.46 -12.73
CA THR A 209 21.09 -2.86 -11.75
C THR A 209 21.73 -1.72 -10.95
N GLY A 210 21.43 -0.46 -11.27
CA GLY A 210 22.09 0.69 -10.63
C GLY A 210 21.71 0.87 -9.16
N ASP A 211 22.66 1.24 -8.32
CA ASP A 211 22.48 1.36 -6.87
C ASP A 211 22.41 2.82 -6.41
N ASN A 212 21.80 3.06 -5.25
CA ASN A 212 21.81 4.36 -4.55
C ASN A 212 21.24 5.53 -5.39
N ASN A 213 20.34 5.27 -6.32
CA ASN A 213 19.69 6.31 -7.10
C ASN A 213 18.48 6.89 -6.37
N ILE A 214 18.26 8.18 -6.52
CA ILE A 214 17.06 8.88 -6.03
C ILE A 214 16.32 9.44 -7.23
N ALA A 215 15.14 8.94 -7.52
CA ALA A 215 14.21 9.53 -8.48
C ALA A 215 12.93 9.96 -7.78
N VAL A 216 12.62 11.25 -7.82
CA VAL A 216 11.35 11.79 -7.35
C VAL A 216 10.70 12.49 -8.54
N THR A 217 9.93 11.73 -9.32
CA THR A 217 9.44 12.13 -10.64
C THR A 217 8.03 11.60 -10.92
N TYR A 218 7.23 12.38 -11.64
CA TYR A 218 6.06 11.83 -12.34
C TYR A 218 6.49 11.52 -13.78
N GLY A 219 6.73 10.24 -14.08
CA GLY A 219 7.32 9.74 -15.32
C GLY A 219 8.67 9.05 -15.09
N ALA A 220 9.12 8.31 -16.12
CA ALA A 220 10.37 7.57 -16.11
C ALA A 220 11.59 8.49 -16.07
N ALA A 221 12.40 8.39 -15.01
CA ALA A 221 13.78 8.85 -15.05
C ALA A 221 14.60 7.90 -15.94
N ASN A 222 15.40 8.42 -16.86
CA ASN A 222 16.18 7.64 -17.83
C ASN A 222 17.35 6.82 -17.24
N ILE A 223 17.35 6.53 -15.94
CA ILE A 223 18.38 5.71 -15.29
C ILE A 223 18.11 4.25 -15.61
N THR A 224 19.11 3.55 -16.14
CA THR A 224 19.04 2.14 -16.50
C THR A 224 20.00 1.30 -15.66
N SER A 225 21.27 1.69 -15.56
CA SER A 225 22.29 0.94 -14.79
C SER A 225 23.25 1.82 -13.99
N GLY A 226 23.23 3.13 -14.19
CA GLY A 226 24.04 4.08 -13.45
C GLY A 226 23.68 4.11 -11.97
N SER A 227 24.66 4.42 -11.12
CA SER A 227 24.55 4.45 -9.66
C SER A 227 24.76 5.85 -9.08
N SER A 228 24.26 6.09 -7.88
CA SER A 228 24.43 7.35 -7.15
C SER A 228 23.91 8.58 -7.91
N ASN A 229 22.88 8.41 -8.75
CA ASN A 229 22.27 9.51 -9.48
C ASN A 229 21.07 10.09 -8.72
N ILE A 230 20.83 11.39 -8.88
CA ILE A 230 19.69 12.10 -8.28
C ILE A 230 18.89 12.77 -9.40
N VAL A 231 17.64 12.37 -9.57
CA VAL A 231 16.67 12.95 -10.49
C VAL A 231 15.44 13.42 -9.72
N ILE A 232 15.16 14.72 -9.74
CA ILE A 232 13.98 15.27 -9.06
C ILE A 232 13.28 16.24 -10.00
N GLY A 233 12.00 16.03 -10.30
CA GLY A 233 11.27 16.95 -11.17
C GLY A 233 10.20 16.31 -12.04
N PRO A 234 9.65 17.06 -13.02
CA PRO A 234 8.66 16.53 -13.96
C PRO A 234 9.27 15.46 -14.89
N ALA A 235 8.43 14.74 -15.64
CA ALA A 235 8.79 13.68 -16.59
C ALA A 235 9.93 14.01 -17.57
N SER A 236 10.15 15.30 -17.85
CA SER A 236 11.22 15.77 -18.74
C SER A 236 12.60 15.84 -18.09
N THR A 237 12.70 15.56 -16.79
CA THR A 237 13.96 15.68 -16.03
C THR A 237 14.74 14.37 -16.14
N ASN A 238 15.83 14.40 -16.89
CA ASN A 238 16.66 13.24 -17.19
C ASN A 238 18.13 13.58 -16.93
N ILE A 239 18.90 12.61 -16.46
CA ILE A 239 20.37 12.74 -16.45
C ILE A 239 20.92 12.61 -17.87
N ALA A 240 22.17 13.00 -18.06
CA ALA A 240 22.77 13.01 -19.39
C ALA A 240 22.94 11.60 -19.96
N ASP A 241 23.23 10.60 -19.11
CA ASP A 241 23.45 9.21 -19.51
C ASP A 241 22.92 8.25 -18.43
N GLY A 242 21.93 7.43 -18.80
CA GLY A 242 21.30 6.47 -17.89
C GLY A 242 22.22 5.38 -17.33
N THR A 243 23.42 5.23 -17.90
CA THR A 243 24.43 4.25 -17.51
C THR A 243 25.56 4.83 -16.69
N ALA A 244 25.66 6.17 -16.59
CA ALA A 244 26.71 6.85 -15.86
C ALA A 244 26.35 7.05 -14.38
N ASP A 245 27.39 7.18 -13.56
CA ASP A 245 27.24 7.38 -12.12
C ASP A 245 27.35 8.86 -11.72
N ASN A 246 26.89 9.18 -10.52
CA ASN A 246 27.14 10.46 -9.84
C ASN A 246 26.60 11.69 -10.58
N GLN A 247 25.48 11.54 -11.28
CA GLN A 247 24.80 12.63 -11.99
C GLN A 247 23.63 13.17 -11.16
N MET A 248 23.48 14.49 -11.14
CA MET A 248 22.36 15.16 -10.47
C MET A 248 21.61 16.04 -11.46
N ASN A 249 20.32 15.79 -11.66
CA ASN A 249 19.42 16.69 -12.37
C ASN A 249 18.10 16.88 -11.59
N ILE A 250 17.84 18.10 -11.16
CA ILE A 250 16.68 18.47 -10.36
C ILE A 250 15.65 19.31 -11.14
N GLY A 251 15.69 19.27 -12.48
CA GLY A 251 14.66 19.78 -13.41
C GLY A 251 14.46 21.30 -13.45
N SER A 252 14.94 22.03 -12.44
CA SER A 252 14.76 23.46 -12.24
C SER A 252 15.90 24.03 -11.38
N THR A 253 15.90 25.34 -11.15
CA THR A 253 16.87 26.02 -10.27
C THR A 253 16.70 25.56 -8.81
N ILE A 254 17.80 25.27 -8.11
CA ILE A 254 17.80 25.18 -6.63
C ILE A 254 17.44 26.55 -6.08
N TYR A 255 16.19 26.74 -5.67
CA TYR A 255 15.71 28.02 -5.13
C TYR A 255 14.89 27.78 -3.87
N ALA A 256 15.17 28.57 -2.83
CA ALA A 256 14.43 28.53 -1.58
C ALA A 256 13.92 29.93 -1.20
N THR A 257 12.65 30.04 -0.79
CA THR A 257 12.03 31.26 -0.25
C THR A 257 11.67 31.05 1.21
N GLY A 258 11.73 32.09 2.04
CA GLY A 258 11.19 32.03 3.40
C GLY A 258 11.94 31.10 4.36
N MET A 259 13.21 30.82 4.10
CA MET A 259 14.08 30.13 5.07
C MET A 259 14.48 31.13 6.16
N THR A 260 13.72 31.19 7.24
CA THR A 260 13.79 32.23 8.28
C THR A 260 14.91 32.06 9.30
N THR A 261 15.98 31.34 8.96
CA THR A 261 17.23 31.38 9.73
C THR A 261 18.29 32.07 8.87
N ALA A 262 19.05 32.99 9.46
CA ALA A 262 20.03 33.85 8.79
C ALA A 262 21.25 33.11 8.16
N SER A 263 21.13 31.82 7.87
CA SER A 263 22.23 30.92 7.49
C SER A 263 21.82 29.95 6.38
N VAL A 264 21.06 30.40 5.39
CA VAL A 264 20.86 29.61 4.17
C VAL A 264 22.11 29.70 3.33
N LYS A 265 22.81 28.58 3.19
CA LYS A 265 24.00 28.45 2.37
C LYS A 265 23.82 27.25 1.44
N VAL A 266 24.15 27.42 0.17
CA VAL A 266 24.21 26.35 -0.83
C VAL A 266 25.69 26.07 -1.09
N GLY A 267 26.14 24.86 -0.73
CA GLY A 267 27.50 24.40 -1.02
C GLY A 267 27.52 23.42 -2.19
N ILE A 268 28.51 23.54 -3.08
CA ILE A 268 28.81 22.56 -4.13
C ILE A 268 30.29 22.15 -3.95
N GLY A 269 30.56 20.92 -3.47
CA GLY A 269 31.93 20.51 -3.13
C GLY A 269 32.09 19.04 -2.69
N ASN A 270 33.33 18.61 -2.43
CA ASN A 270 33.70 17.20 -2.17
C ASN A 270 33.38 16.67 -0.75
N GLY A 271 32.56 17.37 0.02
CA GLY A 271 32.01 16.89 1.30
C GLY A 271 32.85 17.15 2.56
N ASN A 272 33.95 17.92 2.49
CA ASN A 272 34.85 18.08 3.65
C ASN A 272 34.74 19.40 4.44
N ASN A 273 34.02 20.44 3.98
CA ASN A 273 33.86 21.69 4.73
C ASN A 273 32.39 22.17 4.77
N ALA A 274 31.93 22.66 5.92
CA ALA A 274 30.66 23.36 6.02
C ALA A 274 30.72 24.68 5.22
N PRO A 275 29.72 25.02 4.39
CA PRO A 275 29.77 26.21 3.55
C PRO A 275 30.06 27.50 4.35
N ALA A 276 31.09 28.24 3.95
CA ALA A 276 31.48 29.50 4.56
C ALA A 276 30.66 30.68 4.02
N ALA A 277 30.21 30.62 2.76
CA ALA A 277 29.43 31.65 2.07
C ALA A 277 28.01 31.17 1.67
N THR A 278 27.14 32.09 1.23
CA THR A 278 25.78 31.75 0.74
C THR A 278 25.81 30.84 -0.49
N LEU A 279 26.80 31.02 -1.38
CA LEU A 279 27.20 30.05 -2.39
C LEU A 279 28.68 29.76 -2.16
N ASP A 280 29.01 28.53 -1.81
CA ASP A 280 30.38 28.08 -1.58
C ASP A 280 30.69 26.92 -2.54
N VAL A 281 31.69 27.10 -3.41
CA VAL A 281 32.09 26.10 -4.39
C VAL A 281 33.53 25.70 -4.11
N ASP A 282 33.72 24.46 -3.65
CA ASP A 282 35.05 23.88 -3.40
C ASP A 282 35.61 23.32 -4.72
N GLY A 283 35.97 24.22 -5.63
CA GLY A 283 36.46 23.93 -6.97
C GLY A 283 36.38 25.12 -7.93
N ASP A 284 36.72 24.90 -9.20
CA ASP A 284 36.65 25.93 -10.24
C ASP A 284 35.20 26.30 -10.58
N VAL A 285 34.91 27.60 -10.62
CA VAL A 285 33.63 28.14 -11.09
C VAL A 285 33.78 28.67 -12.52
N SER A 286 33.27 27.92 -13.50
CA SER A 286 33.20 28.37 -14.89
C SER A 286 31.82 28.97 -15.19
N ILE A 287 31.77 30.21 -15.69
CA ILE A 287 30.53 30.92 -16.02
C ILE A 287 30.43 31.05 -17.54
N GLY A 288 29.51 30.30 -18.15
CA GLY A 288 29.38 30.26 -19.62
C GLY A 288 28.81 31.53 -20.26
N THR A 289 28.26 32.45 -19.46
CA THR A 289 27.68 33.71 -19.95
C THR A 289 28.18 34.92 -19.15
N VAL A 290 27.40 35.46 -18.22
CA VAL A 290 27.69 36.68 -17.48
C VAL A 290 27.70 36.42 -15.98
N LEU A 291 28.76 36.88 -15.30
CA LEU A 291 28.77 37.04 -13.86
C LEU A 291 28.18 38.41 -13.50
N HIS A 292 27.00 38.42 -12.88
CA HIS A 292 26.40 39.65 -12.37
C HIS A 292 26.90 39.91 -10.94
N LEU A 293 27.66 41.00 -10.75
CA LEU A 293 28.02 41.51 -9.43
C LEU A 293 27.19 42.74 -9.13
N THR A 294 26.47 42.76 -8.00
CA THR A 294 25.73 43.94 -7.55
C THR A 294 26.72 45.09 -7.32
N PRO A 295 26.60 46.23 -8.03
CA PRO A 295 27.52 47.34 -7.85
C PRO A 295 27.49 47.90 -6.43
N LEU A 296 28.66 48.10 -5.82
CA LEU A 296 28.80 48.70 -4.50
C LEU A 296 29.31 50.14 -4.60
N ALA A 297 28.77 51.02 -3.75
CA ALA A 297 29.22 52.41 -3.66
C ALA A 297 30.53 52.55 -2.86
N THR A 298 30.74 51.65 -1.90
CA THR A 298 31.92 51.59 -1.04
C THR A 298 32.51 50.21 -1.08
N ALA A 299 33.85 50.12 -1.08
CA ALA A 299 34.53 48.84 -0.98
C ALA A 299 34.15 48.11 0.32
N PRO A 300 34.05 46.77 0.31
CA PRO A 300 33.86 45.98 1.52
C PRO A 300 34.92 46.30 2.59
N SER A 301 34.49 46.45 3.84
CA SER A 301 35.36 46.89 4.96
C SER A 301 36.15 45.75 5.63
N SER A 302 35.84 44.49 5.31
CA SER A 302 36.51 43.32 5.87
C SER A 302 36.67 42.22 4.81
N PRO A 303 37.41 42.49 3.71
CA PRO A 303 37.61 41.50 2.65
C PRO A 303 38.61 40.41 3.07
N SER A 304 38.44 39.24 2.46
CA SER A 304 39.44 38.19 2.41
C SER A 304 40.24 38.29 1.11
N ALA A 305 41.48 37.79 1.10
CA ALA A 305 42.27 37.72 -0.13
C ALA A 305 41.51 36.94 -1.22
N GLY A 306 41.41 37.52 -2.42
CA GLY A 306 40.65 36.96 -3.54
C GLY A 306 39.21 37.45 -3.64
N ASP A 307 38.68 38.19 -2.67
CA ASP A 307 37.35 38.80 -2.78
C ASP A 307 37.29 39.74 -3.99
N ILE A 308 36.19 39.69 -4.75
CA ILE A 308 35.94 40.54 -5.91
C ILE A 308 34.67 41.35 -5.70
N TYR A 309 34.70 42.64 -5.97
CA TYR A 309 33.50 43.47 -6.07
C TYR A 309 33.53 44.37 -7.29
N TYR A 310 32.34 44.80 -7.74
CA TYR A 310 32.19 45.79 -8.80
C TYR A 310 31.85 47.17 -8.21
N SER A 311 32.65 48.19 -8.52
CA SER A 311 32.47 49.53 -8.00
C SER A 311 31.50 50.33 -8.88
N SER A 312 30.44 50.88 -8.26
CA SER A 312 29.51 51.81 -8.94
C SER A 312 30.10 53.20 -9.18
N GLY A 313 31.17 53.58 -8.48
CA GLY A 313 31.83 54.87 -8.65
C GLY A 313 32.81 54.89 -9.83
N THR A 314 33.52 53.78 -10.05
CA THR A 314 34.54 53.68 -11.10
C THR A 314 34.12 52.79 -12.26
N ASN A 315 33.03 52.02 -12.13
CA ASN A 315 32.55 51.05 -13.12
C ASN A 315 33.60 49.95 -13.43
N ILE A 316 34.42 49.61 -12.43
CA ILE A 316 35.53 48.65 -12.54
C ILE A 316 35.36 47.57 -11.47
N ALA A 317 35.75 46.34 -11.80
CA ALA A 317 35.88 45.25 -10.83
C ALA A 317 37.23 45.34 -10.10
N TYR A 318 37.23 45.09 -8.79
CA TYR A 318 38.43 45.07 -7.98
C TYR A 318 38.59 43.70 -7.30
N CYS A 319 39.83 43.25 -7.13
CA CYS A 319 40.21 42.08 -6.36
C CYS A 319 41.05 42.50 -5.15
N TYR A 320 40.79 41.93 -3.97
CA TYR A 320 41.60 42.19 -2.79
C TYR A 320 42.81 41.25 -2.76
N ASP A 321 44.03 41.81 -2.70
CA ASP A 321 45.28 41.02 -2.72
C ASP A 321 45.72 40.50 -1.35
N GLY A 322 44.92 40.76 -0.29
CA GLY A 322 45.26 40.49 1.10
C GLY A 322 45.68 41.73 1.88
N SER A 323 46.03 42.83 1.20
CA SER A 323 46.40 44.10 1.80
C SER A 323 45.59 45.29 1.26
N VAL A 324 45.35 45.35 -0.05
CA VAL A 324 44.64 46.46 -0.71
C VAL A 324 43.77 45.97 -1.87
N TRP A 325 42.84 46.81 -2.30
CA TRP A 325 42.01 46.59 -3.48
C TRP A 325 42.76 46.96 -4.76
N GLN A 326 42.93 45.98 -5.65
CA GLN A 326 43.54 46.14 -6.96
C GLN A 326 42.45 46.14 -8.03
N ALA A 327 42.53 47.05 -9.00
CA ALA A 327 41.60 47.06 -10.13
C ALA A 327 41.93 45.91 -11.10
N LEU A 328 40.91 45.21 -11.59
CA LEU A 328 41.02 44.15 -12.59
C LEU A 328 40.81 44.76 -13.99
N TRP A 329 41.89 45.03 -14.72
CA TRP A 329 41.90 45.59 -16.07
C TRP A 329 43.12 45.12 -16.85
#